data_AF-A0A7S2A041-F1
#
_entry.id   AF-A0A7S2A041-F1
#
_cell.length_a   1.000
_cell.length_b   1.000
_cell.length_c   1.000
_cell.angle_alpha   90.00
_cell.angle_beta   90.00
_cell.angle_gamma   90.00
#
_symmetry.space_group_name_H-M   'P 1'
#
loop_
_entity.id
_entity.type
_entity.pdbx_description
1 polymer ?
#
loop_
_entity_poly.entity_id
_entity_poly.type
_entity_poly.pdbx_seq_one_letter_code
_entity_poly.pdbx_strand_id
1 'polypeptide(L)'
;NELVSTIFDDDLSCFPAEEFSSDEWLEILARVGLKTNVDKEAFLQCAWKVEADGVVPKAMKLLRYYHEHFGDFFDSGQGEFGRKLASIQCVPAEKHGAEISLYKFCDVAVPKDRHVVFKVLPVIPEHVCPPQVMFSTLGIVSPPTITTVLKQTRALTEENDILDHWSYTHGTVDEV
;
A
#
# COMPACT_ATOMS: atom_id res chain seq x y z
N ASN A 1 9.39 -18.40 3.70
CA ASN A 1 8.81 -17.29 2.91
C ASN A 1 9.28 -15.98 3.54
N GLU A 2 10.02 -15.15 2.81
CA GLU A 2 10.70 -13.96 3.36
C GLU A 2 9.72 -12.87 3.84
N LEU A 3 8.50 -12.84 3.30
CA LEU A 3 7.46 -11.89 3.74
C LEU A 3 6.96 -12.27 5.13
N VAL A 4 6.47 -13.50 5.28
CA VAL A 4 5.87 -14.00 6.53
C VAL A 4 6.89 -13.98 7.66
N SER A 5 8.14 -14.36 7.39
CA SER A 5 9.23 -14.32 8.39
C SER A 5 9.56 -12.91 8.88
N THR A 6 9.29 -11.87 8.09
CA THR A 6 9.55 -10.49 8.50
C THR A 6 8.36 -9.87 9.22
N ILE A 7 7.14 -10.33 8.93
CA ILE A 7 5.92 -9.80 9.54
C ILE A 7 5.66 -10.45 10.90
N PHE A 8 5.93 -11.75 11.02
CA PHE A 8 5.76 -12.55 12.23
C PHE A 8 7.09 -12.84 12.92
N ASP A 9 8.07 -11.94 12.81
CA ASP A 9 9.38 -12.08 13.46
C ASP A 9 9.30 -12.22 14.99
N ASP A 10 8.19 -11.75 15.57
CA ASP A 10 7.84 -11.84 16.99
C ASP A 10 7.00 -13.08 17.36
N ASP A 11 6.47 -13.83 16.39
CA ASP A 11 5.59 -14.98 16.62
C ASP A 11 6.20 -16.29 16.12
N LEU A 12 6.94 -16.96 17.01
CA LEU A 12 7.56 -18.26 16.77
C LEU A 12 6.54 -19.39 16.55
N SER A 13 5.26 -19.21 16.91
CA SER A 13 4.24 -20.24 16.73
C SER A 13 3.82 -20.43 15.27
N CYS A 14 4.15 -19.45 14.43
CA CYS A 14 3.89 -19.47 12.98
C CYS A 14 4.97 -20.23 12.19
N PHE A 15 6.05 -20.68 12.85
CA PHE A 15 7.17 -21.37 12.22
C PHE A 15 7.38 -22.77 12.81
N PRO A 16 7.88 -23.74 12.02
CA PRO A 16 8.30 -25.03 12.54
C PRO A 16 9.34 -24.85 13.65
N ALA A 17 9.35 -25.76 14.64
CA ALA A 17 10.41 -25.77 15.64
C ALA A 17 11.79 -25.92 14.99
N GLU A 18 12.84 -25.46 15.66
CA GLU A 18 14.22 -25.45 15.13
C GLU A 18 14.68 -26.84 14.65
N GLU A 19 14.25 -27.91 15.33
CA GLU A 19 14.51 -29.31 14.97
C GLU A 19 13.87 -29.76 13.65
N PHE A 20 12.85 -29.05 13.16
CA PHE A 20 12.17 -29.29 11.88
C PHE A 20 12.52 -28.24 10.81
N SER A 21 13.56 -27.44 11.03
CA SER A 21 14.00 -26.37 10.12
C SER A 21 15.00 -26.83 9.05
N SER A 22 15.35 -28.13 9.01
CA SER A 22 16.21 -28.67 7.93
C SER A 22 15.45 -28.80 6.61
N ASP A 23 16.16 -28.70 5.49
CA ASP A 23 15.57 -28.78 4.15
C ASP A 23 14.77 -30.08 3.93
N GLU A 24 15.26 -31.20 4.48
CA GLU A 24 14.60 -32.51 4.42
C GLU A 24 13.23 -32.48 5.14
N TRP A 25 13.17 -31.86 6.32
CA TRP A 25 11.92 -31.70 7.07
C TRP A 25 10.97 -30.73 6.37
N LEU A 26 11.48 -29.63 5.82
CA LEU A 26 10.65 -28.68 5.08
C LEU A 26 10.05 -29.30 3.82
N GLU A 27 10.76 -30.20 3.13
CA GLU A 27 10.22 -30.94 1.98
C GLU A 27 9.09 -31.89 2.42
N ILE A 28 9.25 -32.58 3.54
CA ILE A 28 8.21 -33.44 4.11
C ILE A 28 7.00 -32.61 4.56
N LEU A 29 7.24 -31.52 5.30
CA LEU A 29 6.18 -30.63 5.77
C LEU A 29 5.42 -30.00 4.58
N ALA A 30 6.12 -29.61 3.51
CA ALA A 30 5.50 -29.14 2.28
C ALA A 30 4.57 -30.21 1.66
N ARG A 31 4.98 -31.48 1.63
CA ARG A 31 4.14 -32.60 1.19
C ARG A 31 2.92 -32.84 2.08
N VAL A 32 3.00 -32.52 3.36
CA VAL A 32 1.91 -32.71 4.35
C VAL A 32 0.99 -31.47 4.44
N GLY A 33 1.30 -30.39 3.71
CA GLY A 33 0.42 -29.22 3.58
C GLY A 33 0.98 -27.92 4.15
N LEU A 34 2.28 -27.85 4.47
CA LEU A 34 2.94 -26.58 4.77
C LEU A 34 2.83 -25.65 3.55
N LYS A 35 2.15 -24.51 3.74
CA LYS A 35 1.98 -23.51 2.68
C LYS A 35 3.31 -22.79 2.43
N THR A 36 3.90 -23.03 1.27
CA THR A 36 5.15 -22.38 0.85
C THR A 36 4.92 -21.02 0.19
N ASN A 37 3.72 -20.83 -0.40
CA ASN A 37 3.28 -19.58 -1.02
C ASN A 37 2.30 -18.83 -0.12
N VAL A 38 2.30 -17.49 -0.23
CA VAL A 38 1.35 -16.63 0.48
C VAL A 38 0.03 -16.63 -0.30
N ASP A 39 -1.00 -17.28 0.24
CA ASP A 39 -2.35 -17.20 -0.31
C ASP A 39 -3.06 -15.91 0.15
N LYS A 40 -4.29 -15.69 -0.35
CA LYS A 40 -5.10 -14.50 -0.05
C LYS A 40 -5.36 -14.36 1.45
N GLU A 41 -5.67 -15.47 2.12
CA GLU A 41 -5.92 -15.53 3.56
C GLU A 41 -4.66 -15.20 4.37
N ALA A 42 -3.50 -15.80 4.05
CA ALA A 42 -2.24 -15.52 4.71
C ALA A 42 -1.79 -14.07 4.47
N PHE A 43 -2.03 -13.52 3.28
CA PHE A 43 -1.76 -12.11 3.01
C PHE A 43 -2.63 -11.19 3.87
N LEU A 44 -3.92 -11.48 4.03
CA LEU A 44 -4.79 -10.70 4.91
C LEU A 44 -4.34 -10.80 6.39
N GLN A 45 -3.91 -11.99 6.84
CA GLN A 45 -3.30 -12.15 8.17
C GLN A 45 -2.06 -11.28 8.35
N CYS A 46 -1.20 -11.21 7.34
CA CYS A 46 -0.06 -10.31 7.34
C CYS A 46 -0.51 -8.83 7.42
N ALA A 47 -1.54 -8.44 6.68
CA ALA A 47 -2.07 -7.08 6.69
C ALA A 47 -2.65 -6.67 8.05
N TRP A 48 -3.43 -7.55 8.71
CA TRP A 48 -3.94 -7.31 10.06
C TRP A 48 -2.83 -7.23 11.09
N LYS A 49 -1.79 -8.07 10.97
CA LYS A 49 -0.62 -8.01 11.85
C LYS A 49 0.12 -6.67 11.68
N VAL A 50 0.30 -6.19 10.45
CA VAL A 50 0.89 -4.87 10.17
C VAL A 50 0.06 -3.73 10.76
N GLU A 51 -1.27 -3.78 10.64
CA GLU A 51 -2.17 -2.79 11.24
C GLU A 51 -2.06 -2.78 12.78
N ALA A 52 -1.99 -3.97 13.39
CA ALA A 52 -1.86 -4.11 14.84
C ALA A 52 -0.49 -3.63 15.36
N ASP A 53 0.58 -3.95 14.65
CA ASP A 53 1.96 -3.58 15.02
C ASP A 53 2.23 -2.08 14.75
N GLY A 54 1.59 -1.50 13.72
CA GLY A 54 1.82 -0.12 13.31
C GLY A 54 3.19 0.15 12.68
N VAL A 55 3.94 -0.91 12.33
CA VAL A 55 5.34 -0.82 11.88
C VAL A 55 5.41 -0.57 10.37
N VAL A 56 5.78 0.65 9.99
CA VAL A 56 5.88 1.12 8.59
C VAL A 56 6.80 0.26 7.71
N PRO A 57 8.00 -0.16 8.14
CA PRO A 57 8.84 -1.06 7.35
C PRO A 57 8.18 -2.39 6.98
N LYS A 58 7.39 -2.98 7.91
CA LYS A 58 6.63 -4.21 7.65
C LYS A 58 5.54 -3.95 6.59
N ALA A 59 4.85 -2.81 6.69
CA ALA A 59 3.86 -2.39 5.70
C ALA A 59 4.45 -2.17 4.30
N MET A 60 5.62 -1.54 4.22
CA MET A 60 6.34 -1.36 2.94
C MET A 60 6.68 -2.70 2.30
N LYS A 61 7.21 -3.65 3.09
CA LYS A 61 7.54 -4.98 2.58
C LYS A 61 6.30 -5.75 2.12
N LEU A 62 5.20 -5.66 2.87
CA LEU A 62 3.92 -6.25 2.51
C LEU A 62 3.38 -5.73 1.18
N LEU A 63 3.33 -4.41 1.00
CA LEU A 63 2.80 -3.84 -0.24
C LEU A 63 3.76 -3.98 -1.42
N ARG A 64 5.08 -4.04 -1.19
CA ARG A 64 6.04 -4.38 -2.24
C ARG A 64 5.78 -5.80 -2.76
N TYR A 65 5.59 -6.77 -1.86
CA TYR A 65 5.23 -8.13 -2.25
C TYR A 65 3.90 -8.16 -3.02
N TYR A 66 2.90 -7.39 -2.57
CA TYR A 66 1.62 -7.26 -3.26
C TYR A 66 1.76 -6.70 -4.69
N HIS A 67 2.61 -5.69 -4.87
CA HIS A 67 2.90 -5.11 -6.18
C HIS A 67 3.60 -6.11 -7.10
N GLU A 68 4.61 -6.81 -6.60
CA GLU A 68 5.41 -7.79 -7.36
C GLU A 68 4.59 -9.04 -7.75
N HIS A 69 3.71 -9.50 -6.86
CA HIS A 69 2.90 -10.71 -7.03
C HIS A 69 1.42 -10.41 -7.32
N PHE A 70 1.12 -9.23 -7.88
CA PHE A 70 -0.25 -8.76 -8.04
C PHE A 70 -1.16 -9.74 -8.81
N GLY A 71 -0.60 -10.52 -9.75
CA GLY A 71 -1.32 -11.52 -10.53
C GLY A 71 -1.94 -12.64 -9.70
N ASP A 72 -1.32 -13.01 -8.58
CA ASP A 72 -1.81 -14.07 -7.67
C ASP A 72 -3.01 -13.59 -6.84
N PHE A 73 -3.10 -12.28 -6.63
CA PHE A 73 -4.16 -11.63 -5.85
C PHE A 73 -5.25 -11.00 -6.72
N PHE A 74 -4.99 -10.81 -8.01
CA PHE A 74 -5.95 -10.29 -8.96
C PHE A 74 -7.02 -11.34 -9.24
N ASP A 75 -8.17 -11.21 -8.60
CA ASP A 75 -9.30 -12.11 -8.80
C ASP A 75 -10.17 -11.62 -9.97
N SER A 76 -10.54 -12.52 -10.88
CA SER A 76 -11.61 -12.28 -11.85
C SER A 76 -13.02 -12.42 -11.22
N GLY A 77 -13.09 -12.88 -9.97
CA GLY A 77 -14.32 -12.98 -9.17
C GLY A 77 -14.76 -11.67 -8.49
N GLN A 78 -15.71 -11.79 -7.53
CA GLN A 78 -16.47 -10.69 -6.90
C GLN A 78 -15.65 -9.64 -6.10
N GLY A 79 -14.32 -9.67 -6.15
CA GLY A 79 -13.44 -8.68 -5.53
C GLY A 79 -13.39 -8.72 -4.00
N GLU A 80 -13.77 -9.83 -3.36
CA GLU A 80 -13.88 -9.93 -1.90
C GLU A 80 -12.54 -9.69 -1.19
N PHE A 81 -11.46 -10.29 -1.70
CA PHE A 81 -10.11 -10.08 -1.16
C PHE A 81 -9.74 -8.59 -1.16
N GLY A 82 -9.91 -7.91 -2.29
CA GLY A 82 -9.61 -6.48 -2.42
C GLY A 82 -10.42 -5.63 -1.44
N ARG A 83 -11.71 -5.92 -1.26
CA ARG A 83 -12.56 -5.22 -0.28
C ARG A 83 -12.12 -5.44 1.17
N LYS A 84 -11.73 -6.67 1.54
CA LYS A 84 -11.18 -6.95 2.87
C LYS A 84 -9.88 -6.17 3.08
N LEU A 85 -8.96 -6.25 2.12
CA LEU A 85 -7.69 -5.53 2.17
C LEU A 85 -7.90 -4.00 2.24
N ALA A 86 -8.84 -3.45 1.47
CA ALA A 86 -9.19 -2.02 1.49
C ALA A 86 -9.62 -1.51 2.88
N SER A 87 -10.19 -2.38 3.70
CA SER A 87 -10.68 -2.03 5.03
C SER A 87 -9.58 -1.93 6.10
N ILE A 88 -8.39 -2.46 5.81
CA ILE A 88 -7.25 -2.56 6.73
C ILE A 88 -6.34 -1.33 6.58
N GLN A 89 -5.90 -0.76 7.70
CA GLN A 89 -4.96 0.34 7.76
C GLN A 89 -3.51 -0.16 7.66
N CYS A 90 -3.12 -0.65 6.49
CA CYS A 90 -1.78 -1.19 6.23
C CYS A 90 -1.00 -0.45 5.13
N VAL A 91 -1.48 0.68 4.64
CA VAL A 91 -0.87 1.41 3.51
C VAL A 91 0.11 2.47 4.03
N PRO A 92 1.43 2.34 3.79
CA PRO A 92 2.39 3.37 4.13
C PRO A 92 2.24 4.54 3.13
N ALA A 93 1.93 5.73 3.65
CA ALA A 93 1.83 6.92 2.82
C ALA A 93 2.35 8.17 3.57
N GLU A 94 2.83 9.14 2.80
CA GLU A 94 3.42 10.37 3.30
C GLU A 94 2.45 11.54 3.12
N LYS A 95 2.18 12.32 4.18
CA LYS A 95 1.35 13.53 4.08
C LYS A 95 2.23 14.77 4.18
N HIS A 96 2.34 15.52 3.08
CA HIS A 96 2.99 16.84 3.05
C HIS A 96 4.37 16.91 3.75
N GLY A 97 5.32 16.03 3.41
CA GLY A 97 6.66 16.05 4.01
C GLY A 97 6.73 15.53 5.45
N ALA A 98 5.62 15.04 6.00
CA ALA A 98 5.59 14.41 7.32
C ALA A 98 6.16 12.99 7.27
N GLU A 99 6.38 12.40 8.44
CA GLU A 99 6.75 11.00 8.58
C GLU A 99 5.69 10.07 7.95
N ILE A 100 6.15 8.99 7.33
CA ILE A 100 5.27 7.99 6.72
C ILE A 100 4.44 7.34 7.82
N SER A 101 3.13 7.27 7.63
CA SER A 101 2.18 6.63 8.55
C SER A 101 1.32 5.62 7.79
N LEU A 102 0.61 4.76 8.53
CA LEU A 102 -0.30 3.78 7.94
C LEU A 102 -1.69 4.37 7.72
N TYR A 103 -2.26 4.10 6.55
CA TYR A 103 -3.58 4.55 6.11
C TYR A 103 -4.34 3.39 5.46
N LYS A 104 -5.62 3.63 5.16
CA LYS A 104 -6.42 2.74 4.32
C LYS A 104 -6.24 3.11 2.85
N PHE A 105 -6.48 2.15 1.97
CA PHE A 105 -6.41 2.39 0.52
C PHE A 105 -7.37 3.46 0.00
N CYS A 106 -8.54 3.65 0.62
CA CYS A 106 -9.49 4.68 0.22
C CYS A 106 -9.12 6.10 0.66
N ASP A 107 -8.15 6.24 1.58
CA ASP A 107 -7.78 7.51 2.21
C ASP A 107 -6.44 8.05 1.68
N VAL A 108 -5.89 7.44 0.62
CA VAL A 108 -4.57 7.76 0.06
C VAL A 108 -4.68 8.14 -1.41
N ALA A 109 -3.69 8.91 -1.87
CA ALA A 109 -3.50 9.27 -3.26
C ALA A 109 -2.34 8.49 -3.88
N VAL A 110 -2.44 8.23 -5.17
CA VAL A 110 -1.38 7.57 -5.95
C VAL A 110 -0.29 8.56 -6.37
N PRO A 111 0.94 8.12 -6.63
CA PRO A 111 2.08 9.00 -6.95
C PRO A 111 1.79 10.01 -8.07
N LYS A 112 1.12 9.56 -9.15
CA LYS A 112 0.78 10.41 -10.31
C LYS A 112 -0.14 11.58 -9.95
N ASP A 113 -0.96 11.44 -8.91
CA ASP A 113 -1.93 12.45 -8.47
C ASP A 113 -1.32 13.39 -7.41
N ARG A 114 -0.09 13.16 -6.97
CA ARG A 114 0.59 13.93 -5.89
C ARG A 114 0.40 15.44 -6.03
N HIS A 115 0.70 15.98 -7.20
CA HIS A 115 0.72 17.42 -7.48
C HIS A 115 -0.65 18.11 -7.26
N VAL A 116 -1.77 17.38 -7.34
CA VAL A 116 -3.13 17.93 -7.15
C VAL A 116 -3.73 17.68 -5.77
N VAL A 117 -3.07 16.92 -4.88
CA VAL A 117 -3.64 16.55 -3.57
C VAL A 117 -2.65 16.50 -2.39
N PHE A 118 -1.37 16.85 -2.59
CA PHE A 118 -0.30 16.63 -1.60
C PHE A 118 -0.47 17.32 -0.22
N LYS A 119 -1.34 18.33 -0.07
CA LYS A 119 -1.66 18.92 1.24
C LYS A 119 -2.84 18.22 1.91
N VAL A 120 -3.78 17.69 1.12
CA VAL A 120 -5.05 17.15 1.63
C VAL A 120 -5.08 15.64 1.78
N LEU A 121 -4.34 14.90 0.95
CA LEU A 121 -4.26 13.44 1.00
C LEU A 121 -2.81 12.97 1.19
N PRO A 122 -2.60 11.91 1.99
CA PRO A 122 -1.33 11.20 2.04
C PRO A 122 -1.07 10.50 0.70
N VAL A 123 0.19 10.46 0.27
CA VAL A 123 0.59 9.91 -1.04
C VAL A 123 1.38 8.62 -0.84
N ILE A 124 0.96 7.55 -1.53
CA ILE A 124 1.65 6.25 -1.50
C ILE A 124 2.98 6.37 -2.26
N PRO A 125 4.09 5.79 -1.77
CA PRO A 125 5.33 5.68 -2.53
C PRO A 125 5.18 4.85 -3.81
N GLU A 126 5.95 5.17 -4.85
CA GLU A 126 5.83 4.55 -6.18
C GLU A 126 6.05 3.03 -6.18
N HIS A 127 7.07 2.57 -5.47
CA HIS A 127 7.48 1.15 -5.41
C HIS A 127 6.53 0.25 -4.60
N VAL A 128 5.54 0.81 -3.92
CA VAL A 128 4.49 0.05 -3.19
C VAL A 128 3.08 0.38 -3.70
N CYS A 129 2.97 1.21 -4.74
CA CYS A 129 1.69 1.55 -5.33
C CYS A 129 1.15 0.35 -6.12
N PRO A 130 -0.08 -0.12 -5.85
CA PRO A 130 -0.64 -1.24 -6.62
C PRO A 130 -0.88 -0.84 -8.09
N PRO A 131 -0.97 -1.82 -9.00
CA PRO A 131 -1.38 -1.57 -10.39
C PRO A 131 -2.78 -0.93 -10.49
N GLN A 132 -2.97 -0.08 -11.50
CA GLN A 132 -4.22 0.68 -11.68
C GLN A 132 -5.47 -0.22 -11.82
N VAL A 133 -5.32 -1.45 -12.34
CA VAL A 133 -6.42 -2.42 -12.45
C VAL A 133 -7.02 -2.82 -11.09
N MET A 134 -6.30 -2.59 -9.99
CA MET A 134 -6.74 -2.90 -8.63
C MET A 134 -7.37 -1.71 -7.89
N PHE A 135 -7.31 -0.50 -8.44
CA PHE A 135 -7.75 0.71 -7.71
C PHE A 135 -9.22 0.63 -7.29
N SER A 136 -10.09 0.15 -8.17
CA SER A 136 -11.53 0.05 -7.89
C SER A 136 -11.83 -0.93 -6.76
N THR A 137 -11.12 -2.06 -6.67
CA THR A 137 -11.33 -3.07 -5.61
C THR A 137 -10.74 -2.63 -4.28
N LEU A 138 -9.67 -1.84 -4.31
CA LEU A 138 -9.03 -1.24 -3.14
C LEU A 138 -9.70 0.06 -2.67
N GLY A 139 -10.61 0.63 -3.46
CA GLY A 139 -11.27 1.89 -3.17
C GLY A 139 -10.40 3.14 -3.42
N ILE A 140 -9.27 2.99 -4.13
CA ILE A 140 -8.42 4.10 -4.55
C ILE A 140 -9.15 4.88 -5.65
N VAL A 141 -9.25 6.20 -5.49
CA VAL A 141 -9.88 7.09 -6.48
C VAL A 141 -8.80 7.86 -7.23
N SER A 142 -8.60 7.50 -8.51
CA SER A 142 -7.67 8.17 -9.41
C SER A 142 -8.30 8.30 -10.82
N PRO A 143 -8.41 9.50 -11.40
CA PRO A 143 -7.94 10.79 -10.86
C PRO A 143 -8.76 11.26 -9.63
N PRO A 144 -8.24 12.20 -8.82
CA PRO A 144 -8.93 12.71 -7.64
C PRO A 144 -10.21 13.47 -8.01
N THR A 145 -11.20 13.46 -7.13
CA THR A 145 -12.46 14.19 -7.35
C THR A 145 -12.22 15.70 -7.38
N ILE A 146 -13.07 16.43 -8.12
CA ILE A 146 -13.04 17.91 -8.14
C ILE A 146 -13.15 18.50 -6.73
N THR A 147 -13.91 17.87 -5.83
CA THR A 147 -14.00 18.29 -4.43
C THR A 147 -12.69 18.16 -3.68
N THR A 148 -11.89 17.11 -3.96
CA THR A 148 -10.55 16.95 -3.39
C THR A 148 -9.60 18.01 -3.94
N VAL A 149 -9.65 18.26 -5.24
CA VAL A 149 -8.81 19.29 -5.89
C VAL A 149 -9.16 20.69 -5.36
N LEU A 150 -10.44 21.04 -5.22
CA LEU A 150 -10.86 22.32 -4.66
C LEU A 150 -10.44 22.48 -3.19
N LYS A 151 -10.47 21.40 -2.40
CA LYS A 151 -9.92 21.39 -1.03
C LYS A 151 -8.41 21.65 -1.04
N GLN A 152 -7.67 21.03 -1.97
CA GLN A 152 -6.24 21.30 -2.14
C GLN A 152 -5.99 22.76 -2.50
N THR A 153 -6.70 23.31 -3.49
CA THR A 153 -6.55 24.71 -3.91
C THR A 153 -6.82 25.64 -2.73
N ARG A 154 -7.87 25.38 -1.95
CA ARG A 154 -8.15 26.14 -0.72
C ARG A 154 -7.00 26.05 0.29
N ALA A 155 -6.51 24.84 0.57
CA ALA A 155 -5.40 24.61 1.49
C ALA A 155 -4.07 25.26 1.04
N LEU A 156 -3.89 25.49 -0.27
CA LEU A 156 -2.78 26.28 -0.80
C LEU A 156 -2.97 27.77 -0.54
N THR A 157 -4.19 28.29 -0.75
CA THR A 157 -4.50 29.71 -0.57
C THR A 157 -4.62 30.17 0.89
N GLU A 158 -4.86 29.26 1.84
CA GLU A 158 -5.02 29.58 3.27
C GLU A 158 -3.70 30.03 3.94
N GLU A 159 -2.54 29.65 3.40
CA GLU A 159 -1.22 30.00 3.97
C GLU A 159 -0.66 31.37 3.50
N ASN A 160 -1.43 32.17 2.74
CA ASN A 160 -0.92 33.36 2.03
C ASN A 160 0.28 33.08 1.11
N ASP A 161 0.52 31.81 0.77
CA ASP A 161 1.42 31.40 -0.29
C ASP A 161 0.73 31.77 -1.62
N ILE A 162 0.97 33.00 -2.05
CA ILE A 162 0.57 33.52 -3.35
C ILE A 162 1.04 32.50 -4.39
N LEU A 163 0.18 32.04 -5.30
CA LEU A 163 0.55 31.05 -6.32
C LEU A 163 1.65 31.54 -7.30
N ASP A 164 2.17 32.76 -7.12
CA ASP A 164 3.13 33.46 -7.96
C ASP A 164 4.57 32.93 -7.86
N HIS A 165 4.90 32.11 -6.85
CA HIS A 165 6.23 31.47 -6.72
C HIS A 165 6.25 30.00 -7.11
N TRP A 166 5.24 29.51 -7.84
CA TRP A 166 5.37 28.24 -8.55
C TRP A 166 6.41 28.37 -9.67
N SER A 167 7.65 27.98 -9.36
CA SER A 167 8.73 27.81 -10.33
C SER A 167 8.50 26.57 -11.20
N TYR A 168 7.43 26.57 -11.99
CA TYR A 168 7.16 25.55 -12.99
C TYR A 168 7.76 26.00 -14.33
N THR A 169 8.99 25.57 -14.61
CA THR A 169 9.77 26.00 -15.80
C THR A 169 9.50 25.17 -17.07
N HIS A 170 8.54 24.25 -17.07
CA HIS A 170 8.17 23.46 -18.25
C HIS A 170 6.70 23.60 -18.58
N GLY A 171 6.37 24.71 -19.24
CA GLY A 171 5.06 24.93 -19.83
C GLY A 171 5.05 26.24 -20.59
N THR A 172 5.59 26.24 -21.80
CA THR A 172 5.27 27.28 -22.78
C THR A 172 3.76 27.23 -23.00
N VAL A 173 3.06 28.21 -22.44
CA VAL A 173 1.69 28.51 -22.83
C VAL A 173 1.82 29.19 -24.19
N ASP A 174 1.53 28.45 -25.26
CA ASP A 174 1.38 29.06 -26.58
C ASP A 174 0.20 30.04 -26.47
N GLU A 175 0.50 31.34 -26.58
CA GLU A 175 -0.48 32.41 -26.71
C GLU A 175 -1.26 32.20 -28.03
N VAL A 176 -2.59 32.25 -27.94
CA VAL A 176 -3.52 32.29 -29.08
C VAL A 176 -3.90 33.72 -29.39
#